data_AF-A0A8S3W524-F1
#
_entry.id   AF-A0A8S3W524-F1
#
_cell.length_a   1.000
_cell.length_b   1.000
_cell.length_c   1.000
_cell.angle_alpha   90.00
_cell.angle_beta   90.00
_cell.angle_gamma   90.00
#
_symmetry.space_group_name_H-M   'P 1'
#
loop_
_entity.id
_entity.type
_entity.pdbx_description
1 polymer ?
#
loop_
_entity_poly.entity_id
_entity_poly.type
_entity_poly.pdbx_seq_one_letter_code
_entity_poly.pdbx_strand_id
1 'polypeptide(L)'
;MSLTQEERKNWLEEDSDEDVIGGEDDEEGGDEIEPQISEHETDTEEECDSEPEAITENQNIGSSSEDDVPLSQLQTSQCYVVHRKLRNGKTEVIYRWRKQPPPPTCRTRSQNIVTHLPGPKAICRGADTAEKAWILLFSKEWLEKVVLYTNQKIQSQKFNYQRDRDSSETDMIEIRALIGLLYLIGLYKSSHVRISDVFNPDGTGLDICRAVIFP
;
A
#
# COMPACT_ATOMS: atom_id res chain seq x y z
N MET A 1 21.38 4.62 22.71
CA MET A 1 20.49 4.58 23.89
C MET A 1 19.96 3.16 24.01
N SER A 2 20.60 2.34 24.86
CA SER A 2 20.19 0.96 25.10
C SER A 2 19.15 0.95 26.22
N LEU A 3 17.93 0.51 25.92
CA LEU A 3 16.94 0.19 26.95
C LEU A 3 17.52 -0.86 27.90
N THR A 4 17.32 -0.66 29.21
CA THR A 4 17.88 -1.53 30.24
C THR A 4 17.16 -2.89 30.23
N GLN A 5 17.84 -3.94 30.70
CA GLN A 5 17.31 -5.32 30.78
C GLN A 5 15.95 -5.41 31.50
N GLU A 6 15.68 -4.44 32.37
CA GLU A 6 14.50 -4.34 33.22
C GLU A 6 13.27 -3.86 32.44
N GLU A 7 13.44 -2.89 31.54
CA GLU A 7 12.37 -2.42 30.64
C GLU A 7 11.93 -3.55 29.69
N ARG A 8 12.85 -4.42 29.26
CA ARG A 8 12.54 -5.58 28.41
C ARG A 8 11.75 -6.67 29.13
N LYS A 9 11.92 -6.79 30.45
CA LYS A 9 11.24 -7.80 31.25
C LYS A 9 9.76 -7.42 31.47
N ASN A 10 9.48 -6.12 31.60
CA ASN A 10 8.12 -5.61 31.73
C ASN A 10 7.26 -5.94 30.50
N TRP A 11 7.81 -5.83 29.29
CA TRP A 11 7.11 -6.21 28.05
C TRP A 11 6.74 -7.70 27.98
N LEU A 12 7.49 -8.58 28.66
CA LEU A 12 7.23 -10.02 28.65
C LEU A 12 6.19 -10.46 29.69
N GLU A 13 5.90 -9.62 30.69
CA GLU A 13 4.91 -9.88 31.73
C GLU A 13 3.53 -9.30 31.37
N GLU A 14 3.44 -8.29 30.50
CA GLU A 14 2.17 -7.72 30.02
C GLU A 14 1.45 -8.61 28.96
N ASP A 15 2.17 -9.47 28.24
CA ASP A 15 1.60 -10.37 27.20
C ASP A 15 0.96 -11.67 27.76
N SER A 16 0.84 -11.84 29.09
CA SER A 16 0.23 -13.05 29.68
C SER A 16 -1.28 -13.01 29.81
N ASP A 17 -1.93 -11.91 29.46
CA ASP A 17 -3.37 -11.82 29.39
C ASP A 17 -3.82 -12.22 27.96
N GLU A 18 -4.51 -13.36 27.86
CA GLU A 18 -5.01 -13.92 26.61
C GLU A 18 -6.03 -12.99 25.93
N ASP A 19 -5.58 -12.11 25.04
CA ASP A 19 -6.47 -11.38 24.15
C ASP A 19 -6.97 -12.29 23.02
N VAL A 20 -8.24 -12.66 23.14
CA VAL A 20 -9.03 -13.36 22.11
C VAL A 20 -9.00 -12.55 20.82
N ILE A 21 -8.29 -13.06 19.81
CA ILE A 21 -8.31 -12.51 18.45
C ILE A 21 -9.68 -12.84 17.81
N GLY A 22 -10.62 -11.94 18.00
CA GLY A 22 -11.93 -11.93 17.34
C GLY A 22 -12.34 -10.49 17.07
N GLY A 23 -11.86 -9.92 15.97
CA GLY A 23 -12.28 -8.59 15.52
C GLY A 23 -13.66 -8.67 14.90
N GLU A 24 -14.62 -7.97 15.51
CA GLU A 24 -15.92 -7.65 14.93
C GLU A 24 -15.73 -6.64 13.78
N ASP A 25 -16.47 -6.84 12.70
CA ASP A 25 -16.60 -5.93 11.57
C ASP A 25 -17.19 -4.60 12.04
N ASP A 26 -16.55 -3.48 11.72
CA ASP A 26 -17.19 -2.15 11.72
C ASP A 26 -16.81 -1.36 10.46
N GLU A 27 -17.85 -1.03 9.69
CA GLU A 27 -17.84 -0.11 8.56
C GLU A 27 -17.60 1.35 9.01
N GLU A 28 -17.03 2.12 8.07
CA GLU A 28 -17.23 3.57 7.89
C GLU A 28 -16.61 4.55 8.91
N GLY A 29 -15.50 5.17 8.52
CA GLY A 29 -14.93 6.34 9.17
C GLY A 29 -13.88 6.99 8.27
N GLY A 30 -14.32 7.92 7.42
CA GLY A 30 -13.44 8.71 6.57
C GLY A 30 -12.76 9.82 7.36
N ASP A 31 -11.43 9.83 7.39
CA ASP A 31 -10.64 10.96 7.89
C ASP A 31 -9.96 11.70 6.75
N GLU A 32 -10.23 13.01 6.73
CA GLU A 32 -9.66 14.03 5.86
C GLU A 32 -8.14 14.11 6.04
N ILE A 33 -7.41 13.89 4.95
CA ILE A 33 -5.97 14.15 4.90
C ILE A 33 -5.77 15.64 4.58
N GLU A 34 -5.31 16.43 5.54
CA GLU A 34 -4.85 17.81 5.30
C GLU A 34 -3.66 17.81 4.33
N PRO A 35 -3.71 18.54 3.20
CA PRO A 35 -2.58 18.63 2.30
C PRO A 35 -1.52 19.57 2.88
N GLN A 36 -0.33 19.03 3.13
CA GLN A 36 0.87 19.81 3.45
C GLN A 36 1.23 20.73 2.28
N ILE A 37 1.24 22.03 2.54
CA ILE A 37 1.56 23.07 1.57
C ILE A 37 3.08 23.09 1.39
N SER A 38 3.56 22.66 0.22
CA SER A 38 4.94 22.87 -0.23
C SER A 38 5.06 24.31 -0.73
N GLU A 39 5.96 25.09 -0.13
CA GLU A 39 6.34 26.43 -0.61
C GLU A 39 7.12 26.28 -1.93
N HIS A 40 6.46 26.44 -3.07
CA HIS A 40 7.11 26.50 -4.39
C HIS A 40 7.17 27.96 -4.84
N GLU A 41 8.39 28.48 -5.02
CA GLU A 41 8.63 29.79 -5.60
C GLU A 41 8.00 29.88 -7.00
N THR A 42 7.16 30.89 -7.21
CA THR A 42 6.49 31.15 -8.48
C THR A 42 7.41 32.00 -9.35
N ASP A 43 8.19 31.34 -10.21
CA ASP A 43 8.77 32.00 -11.37
C ASP A 43 7.76 31.95 -12.51
N THR A 44 7.08 33.09 -12.70
CA THR A 44 6.19 33.36 -13.83
C THR A 44 7.03 33.53 -15.08
N GLU A 45 7.23 32.46 -15.85
CA GLU A 45 7.72 32.53 -17.23
C GLU A 45 6.54 32.51 -18.19
N GLU A 46 6.49 33.50 -19.09
CA GLU A 46 5.34 33.87 -19.91
C GLU A 46 4.70 32.74 -20.73
N GLU A 47 3.36 32.77 -20.79
CA GLU A 47 2.57 31.88 -21.62
C GLU A 47 2.72 32.23 -23.11
N CYS A 48 3.11 31.24 -23.92
CA CYS A 48 2.85 31.27 -25.35
C CYS A 48 1.39 30.85 -25.57
N ASP A 49 0.47 31.79 -25.34
CA ASP A 49 -0.92 31.67 -25.75
C ASP A 49 -1.02 32.11 -27.22
N SER A 50 -0.77 31.17 -28.13
CA SER A 50 -1.12 31.39 -29.53
C SER A 50 -2.63 31.24 -29.67
N GLU A 51 -3.36 32.35 -29.48
CA GLU A 51 -4.74 32.52 -29.92
C GLU A 51 -4.81 32.29 -31.44
N PRO A 52 -5.62 31.33 -31.95
CA PRO A 52 -5.98 31.34 -33.36
C PRO A 52 -6.96 32.48 -33.62
N GLU A 53 -6.56 33.41 -34.49
CA GLU A 53 -7.33 34.55 -34.94
C GLU A 53 -8.76 34.19 -35.40
N ALA A 54 -9.70 35.06 -35.01
CA ALA A 54 -11.02 35.31 -35.60
C ALA A 54 -12.07 34.18 -35.53
N ILE A 55 -12.90 34.22 -34.48
CA ILE A 55 -14.32 33.86 -34.60
C ILE A 55 -15.16 34.95 -33.91
N THR A 56 -15.95 35.62 -34.72
CA THR A 56 -16.85 36.74 -34.44
C THR A 56 -17.62 36.61 -33.12
N GLU A 57 -17.53 37.64 -32.27
CA GLU A 57 -18.41 37.86 -31.13
C GLU A 57 -19.88 37.86 -31.58
N ASN A 58 -20.65 36.87 -31.15
CA ASN A 58 -22.09 37.01 -31.04
C ASN A 58 -22.45 37.06 -29.55
N GLN A 59 -22.51 38.30 -29.05
CA GLN A 59 -23.13 38.64 -27.77
C GLN A 59 -24.63 38.36 -27.85
N ASN A 60 -25.07 37.16 -27.51
CA ASN A 60 -26.44 36.97 -27.01
C ASN A 60 -26.54 35.66 -26.21
N ILE A 61 -26.30 35.72 -24.91
CA ILE A 61 -26.74 34.66 -24.00
C ILE A 61 -27.67 35.31 -22.99
N GLY A 62 -28.92 35.44 -23.43
CA GLY A 62 -30.04 35.68 -22.54
C GLY A 62 -30.08 34.59 -21.48
N SER A 63 -30.23 35.04 -20.24
CA SER A 63 -30.62 34.24 -19.09
C SER A 63 -31.86 33.41 -19.43
N SER A 64 -31.70 32.10 -19.62
CA SER A 64 -32.78 31.14 -19.45
C SER A 64 -32.19 29.87 -18.88
N SER A 65 -32.77 29.47 -17.76
CA SER A 65 -32.68 28.12 -17.22
C SER A 65 -33.10 27.09 -18.28
N GLU A 66 -32.64 25.85 -18.05
CA GLU A 66 -33.00 24.57 -18.68
C GLU A 66 -31.97 23.99 -19.66
N ASP A 67 -31.56 22.78 -19.30
CA ASP A 67 -30.43 22.00 -19.78
C ASP A 67 -30.63 21.46 -21.20
N ASP A 68 -30.29 22.23 -22.24
CA ASP A 68 -30.12 21.69 -23.59
C ASP A 68 -29.05 22.46 -24.37
N VAL A 69 -27.78 22.22 -24.03
CA VAL A 69 -26.67 22.60 -24.92
C VAL A 69 -26.70 21.62 -26.11
N PRO A 70 -26.89 22.09 -27.36
CA PRO A 70 -26.96 21.19 -28.51
C PRO A 70 -25.72 20.32 -28.60
N LEU A 71 -25.90 19.00 -28.80
CA LEU A 71 -24.79 18.04 -28.90
C LEU A 71 -23.75 18.45 -29.94
N SER A 72 -24.19 19.14 -31.00
CA SER A 72 -23.35 19.72 -32.04
C SER A 72 -22.34 20.75 -31.53
N GLN A 73 -22.69 21.54 -30.51
CA GLN A 73 -21.78 22.50 -29.87
C GLN A 73 -20.77 21.81 -28.93
N LEU A 74 -21.16 20.70 -28.29
CA LEU A 74 -20.22 19.87 -27.51
C LEU A 74 -19.24 19.11 -28.42
N GLN A 75 -19.64 18.81 -29.65
CA GLN A 75 -18.80 18.09 -30.62
C GLN A 75 -17.70 18.97 -31.20
N THR A 76 -17.95 20.28 -31.36
CA THR A 76 -16.97 21.24 -31.90
C THR A 76 -16.00 21.78 -30.86
N SER A 77 -16.29 21.65 -29.56
CA SER A 77 -15.39 22.11 -28.50
C SER A 77 -14.10 21.29 -28.44
N GLN A 78 -12.95 21.96 -28.33
CA GLN A 78 -11.64 21.30 -28.14
C GLN A 78 -11.37 20.87 -26.69
N CYS A 79 -12.30 21.15 -25.77
CA CYS A 79 -12.17 20.83 -24.36
C CYS A 79 -13.48 20.32 -23.73
N TYR A 80 -13.34 19.47 -22.71
CA TYR A 80 -14.36 19.21 -21.71
C TYR A 80 -14.25 20.27 -20.62
N VAL A 81 -15.38 20.86 -20.22
CA VAL A 81 -15.43 21.93 -19.22
C VAL A 81 -16.33 21.48 -18.09
N VAL A 82 -15.81 21.51 -16.86
CA VAL A 82 -16.56 21.19 -15.65
C VAL A 82 -16.96 22.50 -14.98
N HIS A 83 -18.26 22.63 -14.72
CA HIS A 83 -18.86 23.82 -14.14
C HIS A 83 -19.37 23.56 -12.72
N ARG A 84 -19.26 24.55 -11.82
CA ARG A 84 -19.90 24.57 -10.49
C ARG A 84 -20.87 25.72 -10.40
N LYS A 85 -22.07 25.46 -9.87
CA LYS A 85 -23.04 26.49 -9.53
C LYS A 85 -22.70 27.07 -8.15
N LEU A 86 -22.57 28.38 -8.06
CA LEU A 86 -22.33 29.14 -6.83
C LEU A 86 -23.67 29.50 -6.16
N ARG A 87 -23.64 29.80 -4.85
CA ARG A 87 -24.85 30.18 -4.07
C ARG A 87 -25.57 31.42 -4.60
N ASN A 88 -24.85 32.30 -5.30
CA ASN A 88 -25.41 33.50 -5.94
C ASN A 88 -26.02 33.21 -7.33
N GLY A 89 -26.16 31.93 -7.71
CA GLY A 89 -26.72 31.50 -8.99
C GLY A 89 -25.75 31.58 -10.18
N LYS A 90 -24.54 32.11 -9.99
CA LYS A 90 -23.53 32.15 -11.05
C LYS A 90 -22.87 30.79 -11.24
N THR A 91 -22.43 30.51 -12.46
CA THR A 91 -21.71 29.28 -12.79
C THR A 91 -20.24 29.60 -13.04
N GLU A 92 -19.34 28.86 -12.40
CA GLU A 92 -17.89 29.01 -12.51
C GLU A 92 -17.28 27.76 -13.15
N VAL A 93 -16.28 27.94 -14.02
CA VAL A 93 -15.52 26.83 -14.60
C VAL A 93 -14.45 26.38 -13.61
N ILE A 94 -14.50 25.13 -13.17
CA ILE A 94 -13.51 24.59 -12.23
C ILE A 94 -12.36 23.93 -12.99
N TYR A 95 -12.68 23.12 -14.00
CA TYR A 95 -11.69 22.34 -14.73
C TYR A 95 -11.94 22.42 -16.23
N ARG A 96 -10.85 22.50 -16.99
CA ARG A 96 -10.86 22.46 -18.46
C ARG A 96 -9.88 21.39 -18.92
N TRP A 97 -10.40 20.35 -19.57
CA TRP A 97 -9.62 19.22 -20.09
C TRP A 97 -9.60 19.27 -21.61
N ARG A 98 -8.42 19.40 -22.22
CA ARG A 98 -8.30 19.39 -23.69
C ARG A 98 -8.58 17.97 -24.21
N LYS A 99 -9.32 17.87 -25.31
CA LYS A 99 -9.64 16.60 -25.98
C LYS A 99 -8.46 16.08 -26.80
N GLN A 100 -7.65 17.00 -27.31
CA GLN A 100 -6.46 16.70 -28.10
C GLN A 100 -5.20 16.85 -27.26
N PRO A 101 -4.18 16.00 -27.46
CA PRO A 101 -2.89 16.20 -26.83
C PRO A 101 -2.29 17.54 -27.26
N PRO A 102 -1.45 18.16 -26.42
CA PRO A 102 -0.73 19.37 -26.80
C PRO A 102 0.14 19.10 -28.04
N PRO A 103 0.34 20.09 -28.91
CA PRO A 103 1.14 19.92 -30.10
C PRO A 103 2.60 19.57 -29.72
N PRO A 104 3.28 18.71 -30.51
CA PRO A 104 4.62 18.20 -30.18
C PRO A 104 5.72 19.27 -30.19
N THR A 105 5.42 20.47 -30.71
CA THR A 105 6.31 21.62 -30.73
C THR A 105 6.36 22.38 -29.40
N CYS A 106 5.44 22.11 -28.47
CA CYS A 106 5.43 22.74 -27.15
C CYS A 106 6.39 22.03 -26.18
N ARG A 107 7.11 22.80 -25.37
CA ARG A 107 7.92 22.28 -24.25
C ARG A 107 7.01 21.55 -23.26
N THR A 108 7.40 20.34 -22.85
CA THR A 108 6.75 19.65 -21.73
C THR A 108 6.89 20.50 -20.45
N ARG A 109 5.78 20.74 -19.75
CA ARG A 109 5.81 21.46 -18.45
C ARG A 109 6.76 20.74 -17.48
N SER A 110 7.51 21.48 -16.68
CA SER A 110 8.49 20.95 -15.71
C SER A 110 7.89 19.87 -14.80
N GLN A 111 6.68 20.11 -14.28
CA GLN A 111 5.93 19.17 -13.44
C GLN A 111 5.57 17.83 -14.15
N ASN A 112 5.56 17.81 -15.49
CA ASN A 112 5.26 16.62 -16.28
C ASN A 112 6.54 15.90 -16.76
N ILE A 113 7.72 16.43 -16.42
CA ILE A 113 9.00 15.79 -16.75
C ILE A 113 9.23 14.67 -15.74
N VAL A 114 9.13 13.42 -16.21
CA VAL A 114 9.47 12.25 -15.39
C VAL A 114 11.00 12.17 -15.26
N THR A 115 11.54 12.64 -14.14
CA THR A 115 12.99 12.65 -13.87
C THR A 115 13.52 11.32 -13.35
N HIS A 116 12.68 10.56 -12.65
CA HIS A 116 13.03 9.25 -12.10
C HIS A 116 12.03 8.21 -12.55
N LEU A 117 12.51 7.19 -13.26
CA LEU A 117 11.69 6.03 -13.57
C LEU A 117 11.41 5.24 -12.28
N PRO A 118 10.17 4.78 -12.08
CA PRO A 118 9.84 3.90 -10.98
C PRO A 118 10.60 2.57 -11.13
N GLY A 119 11.20 2.09 -10.04
CA GLY A 119 11.91 0.82 -10.05
C GLY A 119 12.75 0.57 -8.79
N PRO A 120 13.26 -0.65 -8.63
CA PRO A 120 14.10 -1.03 -7.51
C PRO A 120 15.38 -0.19 -7.47
N LYS A 121 15.64 0.43 -6.32
CA LYS A 121 16.78 1.33 -6.10
C LYS A 121 18.02 0.54 -5.65
N ALA A 122 19.19 1.04 -6.05
CA ALA A 122 20.51 0.63 -5.54
C ALA A 122 20.70 -0.88 -5.38
N ILE A 123 20.76 -1.37 -4.12
CA ILE A 123 21.03 -2.76 -3.73
C ILE A 123 19.95 -3.72 -4.27
N CYS A 124 18.71 -3.22 -4.42
CA CYS A 124 17.59 -4.02 -4.93
C CYS A 124 17.61 -4.18 -6.46
N ARG A 125 18.44 -3.41 -7.20
CA ARG A 125 18.50 -3.48 -8.67
C ARG A 125 19.03 -4.84 -9.17
N GLY A 126 19.84 -5.52 -8.37
CA GLY A 126 20.42 -6.83 -8.71
C GLY A 126 19.59 -8.05 -8.27
N ALA A 127 18.41 -7.84 -7.69
CA ALA A 127 17.52 -8.92 -7.26
C ALA A 127 16.72 -9.46 -8.46
N ASP A 128 17.32 -10.36 -9.22
CA ASP A 128 16.73 -11.04 -10.39
C ASP A 128 15.83 -12.24 -10.02
N THR A 129 15.95 -12.74 -8.79
CA THR A 129 15.30 -13.95 -8.31
C THR A 129 14.46 -13.63 -7.07
N ALA A 130 13.32 -14.30 -6.91
CA ALA A 130 12.44 -14.13 -5.75
C ALA A 130 13.18 -14.35 -4.42
N GLU A 131 14.09 -15.33 -4.37
CA GLU A 131 14.93 -15.58 -3.18
C GLU A 131 15.85 -14.40 -2.85
N LYS A 132 16.53 -13.80 -3.85
CA LYS A 132 17.38 -12.63 -3.62
C LYS A 132 16.57 -11.43 -3.12
N ALA A 133 15.39 -11.22 -3.70
CA ALA A 133 14.47 -10.19 -3.24
C ALA A 133 14.00 -10.45 -1.79
N TRP A 134 13.71 -11.72 -1.47
CA TRP A 134 13.29 -12.12 -0.13
C TRP A 134 14.37 -11.88 0.92
N ILE A 135 15.64 -12.20 0.63
CA ILE A 135 16.78 -11.96 1.53
C ILE A 135 16.98 -10.45 1.81
N LEU A 136 16.63 -9.59 0.84
CA LEU A 136 16.70 -8.13 1.04
C LEU A 136 15.59 -7.62 1.97
N LEU A 137 14.42 -8.27 1.96
CA LEU A 137 13.30 -7.95 2.86
C LEU A 137 13.55 -8.52 4.27
N PHE A 138 13.99 -9.78 4.34
CA PHE A 138 14.29 -10.50 5.57
C PHE A 138 15.79 -10.73 5.67
N SER A 139 16.49 -9.74 6.22
CA SER A 139 17.94 -9.82 6.40
C SER A 139 18.32 -10.95 7.35
N LYS A 140 19.52 -11.52 7.14
CA LYS A 140 20.04 -12.59 8.00
C LYS A 140 20.11 -12.17 9.46
N GLU A 141 20.55 -10.94 9.72
CA GLU A 141 20.64 -10.37 11.08
C GLU A 141 19.28 -10.30 11.78
N TRP A 142 18.22 -10.01 11.02
CA TRP A 142 16.88 -9.97 11.57
C TRP A 142 16.40 -11.36 11.96
N LEU A 143 16.60 -12.35 11.09
CA LEU A 143 16.27 -13.74 11.38
C LEU A 143 17.09 -14.29 12.56
N GLU A 144 18.36 -13.91 12.69
CA GLU A 144 19.20 -14.31 13.82
C GLU A 144 18.67 -13.76 15.15
N LYS A 145 18.14 -12.53 15.15
CA LYS A 145 17.45 -11.97 16.33
C LYS A 145 16.18 -12.72 16.67
N VAL A 146 15.37 -13.08 15.66
CA VAL A 146 14.15 -13.88 15.89
C VAL A 146 14.52 -15.20 16.57
N VAL A 147 15.47 -15.95 16.01
CA VAL A 147 15.95 -17.21 16.61
C VAL A 147 16.42 -17.00 18.05
N LEU A 148 17.23 -15.96 18.30
CA LEU A 148 17.76 -15.67 19.63
C LEU A 148 16.65 -15.43 20.66
N TYR A 149 15.68 -14.56 20.36
CA TYR A 149 14.61 -14.21 21.30
C TYR A 149 13.60 -15.35 21.45
N THR A 150 13.31 -16.08 20.38
CA THR A 150 12.47 -17.29 20.43
C THR A 150 13.10 -18.34 21.35
N ASN A 151 14.40 -18.60 21.23
CA ASN A 151 15.09 -19.57 22.09
C ASN A 151 15.13 -19.11 23.55
N GLN A 152 15.26 -17.80 23.81
CA GLN A 152 15.13 -17.26 25.17
C GLN A 152 13.73 -17.54 25.77
N LYS A 153 12.66 -17.36 24.99
CA LYS A 153 11.30 -17.66 25.42
C LYS A 153 11.10 -19.16 25.65
N ILE A 154 11.58 -20.01 24.75
CA ILE A 154 11.51 -21.48 24.89
C ILE A 154 12.18 -21.92 26.19
N GLN A 155 13.38 -21.43 26.47
CA GLN A 155 14.08 -21.74 27.71
C GLN A 155 13.31 -21.28 28.96
N SER A 156 12.65 -20.11 28.89
CA SER A 156 11.82 -19.62 29.99
C SER A 156 10.58 -20.47 30.25
N GLN A 157 10.03 -21.14 29.24
CA GLN A 157 8.81 -21.95 29.34
C GLN A 157 9.08 -23.45 29.37
N LYS A 158 10.34 -23.87 29.28
CA LYS A 158 10.74 -25.28 29.18
C LYS A 158 10.15 -26.17 30.27
N PHE A 159 10.04 -25.66 31.49
CA PHE A 159 9.47 -26.40 32.63
C PHE A 159 7.97 -26.69 32.51
N ASN A 160 7.25 -25.99 31.63
CA ASN A 160 5.82 -26.24 31.38
C ASN A 160 5.58 -27.46 30.50
N TYR A 161 6.62 -27.95 29.81
CA TYR A 161 6.50 -29.06 28.87
C TYR A 161 6.98 -30.36 29.50
N GLN A 162 6.19 -31.44 29.33
CA GLN A 162 6.57 -32.77 29.81
C GLN A 162 7.58 -33.47 28.90
N ARG A 163 7.62 -33.09 27.62
CA ARG A 163 8.49 -33.68 26.60
C ARG A 163 9.56 -32.68 26.20
N ASP A 164 10.82 -33.11 26.23
CA ASP A 164 11.96 -32.29 25.79
C ASP A 164 11.84 -31.86 24.31
N ARG A 165 11.22 -32.70 23.48
CA ARG A 165 11.00 -32.39 22.05
C ARG A 165 10.15 -31.13 21.86
N ASP A 166 9.15 -30.92 22.72
CA ASP A 166 8.19 -29.83 22.56
C ASP A 166 8.76 -28.48 23.08
N SER A 167 9.96 -28.50 23.65
CA SER A 167 10.71 -27.33 24.14
C SER A 167 12.15 -27.29 23.63
N SER A 168 12.39 -27.91 22.47
CA SER A 168 13.68 -27.85 21.80
C SER A 168 13.94 -26.45 21.24
N GLU A 169 15.20 -26.01 21.27
CA GLU A 169 15.59 -24.73 20.70
C GLU A 169 15.39 -24.73 19.18
N THR A 170 15.08 -23.56 18.64
CA THR A 170 14.87 -23.37 17.21
C THR A 170 16.13 -22.97 16.47
N ASP A 171 16.19 -23.37 15.21
CA ASP A 171 17.27 -23.02 14.29
C ASP A 171 16.82 -22.08 13.17
N MET A 172 17.80 -21.45 12.51
CA MET A 172 17.59 -20.62 11.32
C MET A 172 16.81 -21.34 10.21
N ILE A 173 17.06 -22.64 10.05
CA ILE A 173 16.38 -23.47 9.04
C ILE A 173 14.90 -23.61 9.40
N GLU A 174 14.60 -23.86 10.67
CA GLU A 174 13.23 -24.04 11.16
C GLU A 174 12.42 -22.74 11.08
N ILE A 175 13.01 -21.60 11.46
CA ILE A 175 12.35 -20.29 11.31
C ILE A 175 12.07 -19.97 9.84
N ARG A 176 13.01 -20.26 8.93
CA ARG A 176 12.79 -20.10 7.48
C ARG A 176 11.71 -21.04 6.95
N ALA A 177 11.71 -22.29 7.42
CA ALA A 177 10.71 -23.28 7.08
C ALA A 177 9.31 -22.86 7.55
N LEU A 178 9.21 -22.32 8.77
CA LEU A 178 7.98 -21.76 9.34
C LEU A 178 7.46 -20.57 8.51
N ILE A 179 8.32 -19.63 8.11
CA ILE A 179 7.89 -18.50 7.26
C ILE A 179 7.41 -19.00 5.89
N GLY A 180 8.11 -19.95 5.28
CA GLY A 180 7.67 -20.59 4.04
C GLY A 180 6.32 -21.28 4.18
N LEU A 181 6.09 -21.92 5.34
CA LEU A 181 4.81 -22.54 5.66
C LEU A 181 3.68 -21.52 5.77
N LEU A 182 3.92 -20.37 6.43
CA LEU A 182 2.95 -19.28 6.52
C LEU A 182 2.57 -18.75 5.13
N TYR A 183 3.52 -18.64 4.21
CA TYR A 183 3.23 -18.25 2.83
C TYR A 183 2.36 -19.29 2.11
N LEU A 184 2.61 -20.58 2.32
CA LEU A 184 1.78 -21.64 1.76
C LEU A 184 0.35 -21.58 2.32
N ILE A 185 0.19 -21.45 3.64
CA ILE A 185 -1.13 -21.33 4.28
C ILE A 185 -1.89 -20.11 3.72
N GLY A 186 -1.21 -18.97 3.56
CA GLY A 186 -1.77 -17.77 2.94
C GLY A 186 -2.15 -17.97 1.47
N LEU A 187 -1.31 -18.68 0.71
CA LEU A 187 -1.58 -19.03 -0.69
C LEU A 187 -2.84 -19.90 -0.84
N TYR A 188 -3.03 -20.84 0.09
CA TYR A 188 -4.24 -21.68 0.17
C TYR A 188 -5.44 -20.96 0.81
N LYS A 189 -5.35 -19.66 1.09
CA LYS A 189 -6.40 -18.85 1.73
C LYS A 189 -6.94 -19.49 3.03
N SER A 190 -6.08 -20.20 3.74
CA SER A 190 -6.44 -20.97 4.93
C SER A 190 -6.03 -20.26 6.22
N SER A 191 -5.88 -18.94 6.20
CA SER A 191 -5.46 -18.13 7.36
C SER A 191 -6.43 -18.19 8.54
N HIS A 192 -7.73 -18.39 8.27
CA HIS A 192 -8.78 -18.49 9.29
C HIS A 192 -9.11 -19.94 9.66
N VAL A 193 -8.39 -20.91 9.08
CA VAL A 193 -8.59 -22.33 9.36
C VAL A 193 -7.83 -22.68 10.64
N ARG A 194 -8.42 -23.53 11.48
CA ARG A 194 -7.75 -23.99 12.70
C ARG A 194 -6.49 -24.75 12.34
N ILE A 195 -5.44 -24.57 13.14
CA ILE A 195 -4.16 -25.26 12.94
C ILE A 195 -4.35 -26.79 12.95
N SER A 196 -5.25 -27.32 13.79
CA SER A 196 -5.61 -28.75 13.76
C SER A 196 -6.06 -29.20 12.38
N ASP A 197 -6.88 -28.39 11.70
CA ASP A 197 -7.45 -28.73 10.42
C ASP A 197 -6.43 -28.60 9.29
N VAL A 198 -5.53 -27.62 9.38
CA VAL A 198 -4.40 -27.46 8.46
C VAL A 198 -3.44 -28.65 8.54
N PHE A 199 -3.19 -29.19 9.73
CA PHE A 199 -2.28 -30.31 9.97
C PHE A 199 -2.98 -31.68 10.01
N ASN A 200 -4.25 -31.78 9.59
CA ASN A 200 -5.01 -33.04 9.68
C ASN A 200 -4.36 -34.20 8.87
N PRO A 201 -4.25 -35.41 9.45
CA PRO A 201 -3.68 -36.59 8.77
C PRO A 201 -4.63 -37.24 7.76
N ASP A 202 -5.91 -36.91 7.81
CA ASP A 202 -6.97 -37.63 7.09
C ASP A 202 -7.05 -37.30 5.59
N GLY A 203 -5.99 -36.68 5.03
CA GLY A 203 -5.90 -36.24 3.64
C GLY A 203 -6.70 -34.97 3.31
N THR A 204 -7.36 -34.37 4.30
CA THR A 204 -8.09 -33.10 4.18
C THR A 204 -7.23 -31.89 4.55
N GLY A 205 -6.11 -32.11 5.24
CA GLY A 205 -5.14 -31.08 5.60
C GLY A 205 -4.15 -30.79 4.47
N LEU A 206 -3.20 -29.90 4.75
CA LEU A 206 -2.10 -29.60 3.86
C LEU A 206 -0.94 -30.55 4.16
N ASP A 207 -0.76 -31.57 3.32
CA ASP A 207 0.29 -32.59 3.47
C ASP A 207 1.69 -31.98 3.62
N ILE A 208 1.95 -30.85 2.93
CA ILE A 208 3.21 -30.14 2.98
C ILE A 208 3.52 -29.58 4.37
N CYS A 209 2.50 -29.23 5.17
CA CYS A 209 2.69 -28.73 6.52
C CYS A 209 3.32 -29.80 7.42
N ARG A 210 2.81 -31.03 7.34
CA ARG A 210 3.31 -32.17 8.12
C ARG A 210 4.69 -32.66 7.64
N ALA A 211 5.00 -32.47 6.36
CA ALA A 211 6.30 -32.81 5.81
C ALA A 211 7.40 -31.85 6.26
N VAL A 212 7.05 -30.58 6.55
CA VAL A 212 8.01 -29.53 6.90
C VAL A 212 8.20 -29.41 8.41
N ILE A 213 7.11 -29.40 9.19
CA ILE A 213 7.14 -29.33 10.66
C ILE A 213 6.28 -30.46 11.21
N PHE A 214 6.85 -31.26 12.11
CA PHE A 214 6.11 -32.32 12.77
C PHE A 214 5.38 -31.76 13.99
N PRO A 215 4.06 -31.98 14.13
CA PRO A 215 3.28 -31.52 15.28
C PRO A 215 3.52 -32.34 16.56
#